data_AF-A0A453HGC0-F1
#
_entry.id   AF-A0A453HGC0-F1
#
_cell.length_a   1.000
_cell.length_b   1.000
_cell.length_c   1.000
_cell.angle_alpha   90.00
_cell.angle_beta   90.00
_cell.angle_gamma   90.00
#
_symmetry.space_group_name_H-M   'P 1'
#
loop_
_entity.id
_entity.type
_entity.pdbx_description
1 polymer ?
#
loop_
_entity_poly.entity_id
_entity_poly.type
_entity_poly.pdbx_seq_one_letter_code
_entity_poly.pdbx_strand_id
1 'polypeptide(L)'
;MPAVVKVMKTDSTLITLIKPQFEARRSQVGKGGIIRDPLVHKEVLDRIISGVEQFGFRNGGWIESPLKGAEGNTEFLACFERIPMPEPHAEAEAEPEAVVEAQ
;
A
#
# COMPACT_ATOMS: atom_id res chain seq x y z
N MET A 1 -4.64 2.58 -5.20
CA MET A 1 -3.66 3.28 -4.33
C MET A 1 -3.55 4.78 -4.55
N PRO A 2 -3.44 5.34 -5.77
CA PRO A 2 -3.15 6.78 -5.95
C PRO A 2 -4.09 7.74 -5.20
N ALA A 3 -5.39 7.44 -5.18
CA ALA A 3 -6.38 8.22 -4.45
C ALA A 3 -6.13 8.25 -2.93
N VAL A 4 -5.71 7.12 -2.35
CA VAL A 4 -5.39 7.01 -0.91
C VAL A 4 -4.12 7.80 -0.60
N VAL A 5 -3.07 7.63 -1.40
CA VAL A 5 -1.78 8.32 -1.21
C VAL A 5 -1.95 9.84 -1.24
N LYS A 6 -2.80 10.36 -2.14
CA LYS A 6 -3.05 11.79 -2.30
C LYS A 6 -3.63 12.47 -1.05
N VAL A 7 -4.34 11.72 -0.19
CA VAL A 7 -4.99 12.25 1.02
C VAL A 7 -4.25 11.89 2.32
N MET A 8 -3.10 11.23 2.21
CA MET A 8 -2.27 10.83 3.35
C MET A 8 -1.15 11.84 3.61
N LYS A 9 -0.77 12.02 4.87
CA LYS A 9 0.46 12.74 5.26
C LYS A 9 1.71 11.93 4.94
N THR A 10 2.85 12.60 4.82
CA THR A 10 4.15 11.97 4.49
C THR A 10 4.68 11.04 5.57
N ASP A 11 4.25 11.19 6.82
CA ASP A 11 4.63 10.41 8.01
C ASP A 11 3.55 9.43 8.48
N SER A 12 2.60 9.09 7.61
CA SER A 12 1.45 8.27 7.98
C SER A 12 1.70 6.76 7.90
N THR A 13 1.02 6.04 8.77
CA THR A 13 0.89 4.58 8.73
C THR A 13 -0.40 4.18 8.03
N LEU A 14 -0.31 3.18 7.15
CA LEU A 14 -1.46 2.55 6.51
C LEU A 14 -1.68 1.17 7.12
N ILE A 15 -2.85 0.97 7.74
CA ILE A 15 -3.31 -0.36 8.18
C ILE A 15 -4.36 -0.85 7.18
N THR A 16 -4.10 -2.00 6.56
CA THR A 16 -4.97 -2.57 5.52
C THR A 16 -5.51 -3.92 5.95
N LEU A 17 -6.83 -4.09 5.88
CA LEU A 17 -7.49 -5.38 6.00
C LEU A 17 -7.50 -6.07 4.63
N ILE A 18 -6.80 -7.19 4.54
CA ILE A 18 -6.68 -8.01 3.35
C ILE A 18 -7.65 -9.18 3.46
N LYS A 19 -8.50 -9.32 2.46
CA LYS A 19 -9.57 -10.33 2.39
C LYS A 19 -9.34 -11.26 1.20
N PRO A 20 -8.65 -12.40 1.39
CA PRO A 20 -8.26 -13.29 0.29
C PRO A 20 -9.40 -13.69 -0.63
N GLN A 21 -10.62 -13.86 -0.13
CA GLN A 21 -11.80 -14.26 -0.90
C GLN A 21 -12.19 -13.28 -2.02
N PHE A 22 -11.80 -12.01 -1.92
CA PHE A 22 -12.02 -11.00 -2.96
C PHE A 22 -10.81 -10.82 -3.88
N GLU A 23 -9.64 -11.28 -3.45
CA GLU A 23 -8.36 -11.05 -4.12
C GLU A 23 -7.83 -12.30 -4.84
N ALA A 24 -8.25 -13.50 -4.44
CA ALA A 24 -7.86 -14.73 -5.09
C ALA A 24 -8.58 -14.91 -6.44
N ARG A 25 -8.03 -15.77 -7.30
CA ARG A 25 -8.68 -16.13 -8.56
C ARG A 25 -9.93 -16.95 -8.28
N ARG A 26 -10.93 -16.86 -9.16
CA ARG A 26 -12.19 -17.64 -9.01
C ARG A 26 -11.96 -19.15 -8.83
N SER A 27 -10.95 -19.72 -9.48
CA SER A 27 -10.61 -21.15 -9.36
C SER A 27 -10.01 -21.53 -8.00
N GLN A 28 -9.53 -20.57 -7.22
CA GLN A 28 -8.92 -20.77 -5.90
C GLN A 28 -9.95 -20.62 -4.77
N VAL A 29 -11.18 -20.21 -5.09
CA VAL A 29 -12.25 -20.03 -4.11
C VAL A 29 -13.05 -21.33 -3.99
N GLY A 30 -13.09 -21.89 -2.79
CA GLY A 30 -13.82 -23.13 -2.51
C GLY A 30 -15.34 -22.96 -2.46
N LYS A 31 -16.04 -24.08 -2.23
CA LYS A 31 -17.50 -24.07 -2.03
C LYS A 31 -17.89 -23.12 -0.89
N GLY A 32 -18.87 -22.26 -1.16
CA GLY A 32 -19.34 -21.27 -0.19
C GLY A 32 -18.42 -20.06 -0.05
N GLY A 33 -17.57 -19.75 -1.02
CA GLY A 33 -16.77 -18.52 -0.98
C GLY A 33 -15.58 -18.55 -0.01
N ILE A 34 -15.25 -19.73 0.53
CA ILE A 34 -14.23 -19.89 1.59
C ILE A 34 -12.90 -20.31 0.97
N ILE A 35 -11.82 -19.60 1.33
CA ILE A 35 -10.45 -19.98 1.02
C ILE A 35 -9.82 -20.69 2.21
N ARG A 36 -9.50 -21.97 2.03
CA ARG A 36 -8.87 -22.82 3.06
C ARG A 36 -7.39 -23.08 2.81
N ASP A 37 -6.93 -22.88 1.58
CA ASP A 37 -5.55 -23.17 1.20
C ASP A 37 -4.62 -22.04 1.68
N PRO A 38 -3.68 -22.32 2.62
CA PRO A 38 -2.74 -21.31 3.10
C PRO A 38 -1.79 -20.80 2.01
N LEU A 39 -1.56 -21.58 0.94
CA LEU A 39 -0.74 -21.12 -0.19
C LEU A 39 -1.44 -20.01 -0.97
N VAL A 40 -2.77 -20.08 -1.08
CA VAL A 40 -3.58 -19.01 -1.70
C VAL A 40 -3.56 -17.76 -0.83
N HIS A 41 -3.64 -17.91 0.50
CA HIS A 41 -3.50 -16.76 1.42
C HIS A 41 -2.15 -16.08 1.23
N LYS A 42 -1.07 -16.86 1.19
CA LYS A 42 0.29 -16.35 0.99
C LYS A 42 0.44 -15.64 -0.36
N GLU A 43 -0.04 -16.24 -1.45
CA GLU A 43 -0.02 -15.62 -2.79
C GLU A 43 -0.72 -14.25 -2.78
N VAL A 44 -1.89 -14.16 -2.16
CA VAL A 44 -2.63 -12.89 -2.02
C VAL A 44 -1.83 -11.88 -1.20
N LEU A 45 -1.31 -12.27 -0.04
CA LEU A 45 -0.53 -11.39 0.83
C LEU A 45 0.69 -10.83 0.08
N ASP A 46 1.50 -11.70 -0.52
CA ASP A 46 2.71 -11.32 -1.26
C ASP A 46 2.36 -10.36 -2.41
N ARG A 47 1.27 -10.63 -3.14
CA ARG A 47 0.81 -9.78 -4.24
C ARG A 47 0.36 -8.40 -3.77
N ILE A 48 -0.41 -8.33 -2.69
CA ILE A 48 -0.92 -7.06 -2.15
C ILE A 48 0.22 -6.24 -1.55
N ILE A 49 1.09 -6.87 -0.75
CA ILE A 49 2.27 -6.21 -0.15
C ILE A 49 3.14 -5.61 -1.24
N SER A 50 3.56 -6.43 -2.22
CA SER A 50 4.40 -5.97 -3.34
C SER A 50 3.71 -4.87 -4.17
N GLY A 51 2.38 -4.92 -4.26
CA GLY A 51 1.58 -3.91 -4.94
C GLY A 51 1.55 -2.57 -4.20
N VAL A 52 1.48 -2.58 -2.87
CA VAL A 52 1.47 -1.38 -2.02
C VAL A 52 2.86 -0.74 -1.97
N GLU A 53 3.92 -1.54 -1.91
CA GLU A 53 5.31 -1.04 -1.86
C GLU A 53 5.69 -0.21 -3.09
N GLN A 54 5.11 -0.51 -4.26
CA GLN A 54 5.27 0.29 -5.48
C GLN A 54 4.77 1.74 -5.36
N PHE A 55 3.98 2.06 -4.33
CA PHE A 55 3.45 3.40 -4.06
C PHE A 55 4.22 4.16 -2.97
N GLY A 56 5.46 3.76 -2.65
CA GLY A 56 6.30 4.45 -1.68
C GLY A 56 5.99 4.07 -0.23
N PHE A 57 5.67 2.81 0.00
CA PHE A 57 5.43 2.26 1.32
C PHE A 57 6.44 1.15 1.62
N ARG A 58 6.75 0.97 2.90
CA ARG A 58 7.50 -0.16 3.43
C ARG A 58 6.56 -1.06 4.22
N ASN A 59 6.60 -2.36 3.97
CA ASN A 59 5.88 -3.33 4.78
C ASN A 59 6.45 -3.41 6.20
N GLY A 60 5.62 -3.16 7.20
CA GLY A 60 5.93 -3.31 8.63
C GLY A 60 5.55 -4.70 9.19
N GLY A 61 5.01 -5.58 8.35
CA GLY A 61 4.54 -6.91 8.71
C GLY A 61 3.03 -7.04 8.68
N TRP A 62 2.56 -8.27 8.87
CA TRP A 62 1.13 -8.60 8.90
C TRP A 62 0.83 -9.63 9.99
N ILE A 63 -0.44 -9.66 10.40
CA ILE A 63 -0.99 -10.64 11.32
C ILE A 63 -2.30 -11.21 10.75
N GLU A 64 -2.71 -12.38 11.23
CA GLU A 64 -4.11 -12.80 11.08
C GLU A 64 -5.02 -11.83 11.84
N SER A 65 -6.15 -11.46 11.22
CA SER A 65 -7.16 -10.64 11.85
C SER A 65 -7.78 -11.41 13.03
N PRO A 66 -7.94 -10.78 14.21
CA PRO A 66 -8.59 -11.42 15.36
C PRO A 66 -10.08 -11.70 15.08
N LEU A 67 -10.66 -11.00 14.09
CA LEU A 67 -12.02 -11.22 13.62
C LEU A 67 -11.96 -12.05 12.34
N LYS A 68 -12.67 -13.18 12.35
CA LYS A 68 -12.90 -13.96 11.14
C LYS A 68 -13.83 -13.19 10.21
N GLY A 69 -13.53 -13.23 8.92
CA GLY A 69 -14.37 -12.66 7.87
C GLY A 69 -15.70 -13.37 7.74
N ALA A 70 -16.55 -12.84 6.87
CA ALA A 70 -17.83 -13.46 6.52
C ALA A 70 -17.62 -14.94 6.15
N GLU A 71 -18.51 -15.80 6.67
CA GLU A 71 -18.54 -17.24 6.38
C GLU A 71 -17.28 -18.01 6.83
N GLY A 72 -16.45 -17.41 7.69
CA GLY A 72 -15.27 -18.06 8.29
C GLY A 72 -13.97 -17.90 7.50
N ASN A 73 -13.93 -16.98 6.53
CA ASN A 73 -12.68 -16.64 5.83
C ASN A 73 -11.64 -16.09 6.80
N THR A 74 -10.39 -16.53 6.62
CA THR A 74 -9.24 -15.93 7.31
C THR A 74 -8.91 -14.62 6.62
N GLU A 75 -8.90 -13.53 7.38
CA GLU A 75 -8.54 -12.19 6.92
C GLU A 75 -7.24 -11.77 7.61
N PHE A 76 -6.53 -10.81 7.04
CA PHE A 76 -5.21 -10.40 7.52
C PHE A 76 -5.14 -8.90 7.68
N LEU A 77 -4.42 -8.43 8.70
CA LEU A 77 -4.09 -7.01 8.87
C LEU A 77 -2.63 -6.82 8.49
N ALA A 78 -2.37 -5.94 7.52
CA ALA A 78 -1.02 -5.55 7.12
C ALA A 78 -0.75 -4.10 7.50
N CYS A 79 0.44 -3.86 8.07
CA CYS A 79 0.92 -2.54 8.43
C CYS A 79 1.92 -2.06 7.40
N PHE A 80 1.76 -0.83 6.94
CA PHE A 80 2.70 -0.19 6.03
C PHE A 80 3.08 1.19 6.54
N GLU A 81 4.36 1.49 6.46
CA GLU A 81 4.90 2.81 6.78
C GLU A 81 5.15 3.55 5.49
N ARG A 82 4.65 4.79 5.38
CA ARG A 82 4.96 5.61 4.22
C ARG A 82 6.43 6.00 4.27
N ILE A 83 7.13 5.77 3.17
CA ILE A 83 8.50 6.23 3.00
C ILE A 83 8.41 7.69 2.54
N PRO A 84 9.04 8.64 3.24
CA PRO A 84 9.15 10.00 2.76
C PRO A 84 9.89 9.97 1.43
N MET A 85 9.18 10.21 0.32
CA MET A 85 9.87 10.58 -0.91
C MET A 85 10.35 12.02 -0.71
N PRO A 86 11.61 12.34 -1.04
CA PRO A 86 12.01 13.73 -1.10
C PRO A 86 11.05 14.44 -2.06
N GLU A 87 10.39 15.49 -1.56
CA GLU A 87 9.62 16.40 -2.41
C GLU A 87 10.54 16.80 -3.57
N PRO A 88 10.11 16.70 -4.84
CA PRO A 88 10.89 17.31 -5.91
C PRO A 88 11.04 18.77 -5.51
N HIS A 89 12.30 19.18 -5.29
CA HIS A 89 12.62 20.54 -4.91
C HIS A 89 11.83 21.47 -5.82
N ALA A 90 10.95 22.28 -5.21
CA ALA A 90 10.29 23.37 -5.91
C ALA A 90 11.38 24.08 -6.71
N GLU A 91 11.17 24.15 -8.02
CA GLU A 91 12.10 24.74 -8.98
C GLU A 91 12.65 26.02 -8.36
N ALA A 92 13.96 26.04 -8.08
CA ALA A 92 14.62 27.23 -7.60
C ALA A 92 14.34 28.31 -8.64
N GLU A 93 13.52 29.29 -8.27
CA GLU A 93 13.29 30.48 -9.07
C GLU A 93 14.67 31.07 -9.35
N ALA A 94 15.12 30.91 -10.59
CA ALA A 94 16.32 31.55 -11.08
C ALA A 94 16.02 33.04 -11.16
N GLU A 95 16.32 33.77 -10.10
CA GLU A 95 16.46 35.23 -10.10
C GLU A 95 17.48 35.59 -11.20
N PRO A 96 17.08 36.31 -12.28
CA PRO A 96 18.06 36.81 -13.22
C PRO A 96 18.83 37.94 -12.54
N GLU A 97 20.11 37.69 -12.26
CA GLU A 97 21.07 38.71 -11.84
C GLU A 97 21.09 39.83 -12.89
N ALA A 98 20.53 40.99 -12.53
CA ALA A 98 20.63 42.21 -13.31
C ALA A 98 22.08 42.70 -13.27
N VAL A 99 22.85 42.42 -14.32
CA VAL A 99 24.13 43.11 -14.56
C VAL A 99 23.81 44.49 -15.14
N VAL A 100 23.70 45.47 -14.25
CA VAL A 100 23.94 46.88 -14.58
C VAL A 100 25.43 47.10 -14.43
N GLU A 101 26.14 47.24 -15.55
CA GLU A 101 27.44 47.90 -15.55
C GLU A 101 27.38 49.09 -16.50
N ALA A 102 27.54 50.26 -15.90
CA ALA A 102 27.69 51.53 -16.54
C ALA A 102 29.16 51.92 -16.43
N GLN A 103 29.85 52.09 -17.57
CA GLN A 103 30.83 53.15 -17.90
C GLN A 103 31.57 52.82 -19.19
#